data_AF-A0A821EY37-F1
#
_entry.id   AF-A0A821EY37-F1
#
_cell.length_a   1.000
_cell.length_b   1.000
_cell.length_c   1.000
_cell.angle_alpha   90.00
_cell.angle_beta   90.00
_cell.angle_gamma   90.00
#
_symmetry.space_group_name_H-M   'P 1'
#
loop_
_entity.id
_entity.type
_entity.pdbx_description
1 polymer ?
#
loop_
_entity_poly.entity_id
_entity_poly.type
_entity_poly.pdbx_seq_one_letter_code
_entity_poly.pdbx_strand_id
1 'polypeptide(L)'
;MFICDHNNKRVQRWFKNDTHGQTIIANISCWGLAMGDEGSLYVSDNEHRVTKWPSGQTVAGGHGQGPALNQLGQPIHLFVDENQSVFVADALHNRVMQWPLGAKEGILVAGANEVESSVDYLSSR
;
A
#
# COMPACT_ATOMS: atom_id res chain seq x y z
N MET A 1 -8.91 14.68 10.17
CA MET A 1 -7.73 14.51 9.29
C MET A 1 -6.83 13.44 9.88
N PHE A 2 -6.23 12.61 9.04
CA PHE A 2 -5.21 11.66 9.46
C PHE A 2 -3.87 12.06 8.84
N ILE A 3 -2.79 11.94 9.61
CA ILE A 3 -1.44 12.31 9.18
C ILE A 3 -0.53 11.10 9.32
N CYS A 4 0.14 10.75 8.22
CA CYS A 4 1.27 9.85 8.19
C CYS A 4 2.53 10.62 8.64
N ASP A 5 2.96 10.42 9.89
CA ASP A 5 4.07 11.14 10.51
C ASP A 5 5.32 10.25 10.48
N HIS A 6 5.86 10.07 9.26
CA HIS A 6 6.86 9.04 8.89
C HIS A 6 8.05 8.96 9.86
N ASN A 7 8.76 10.07 10.07
CA ASN A 7 9.97 10.09 10.90
C ASN A 7 9.68 9.91 12.40
N ASN A 8 8.47 10.25 12.84
CA ASN A 8 8.01 9.99 14.20
C ASN A 8 7.34 8.61 14.35
N LYS A 9 7.37 7.79 13.30
CA LYS A 9 6.89 6.40 13.26
C LYS A 9 5.46 6.24 13.77
N ARG A 10 4.55 7.13 13.36
CA ARG A 10 3.15 7.09 13.80
C ARG A 10 2.18 7.60 12.75
N VAL A 11 0.92 7.19 12.91
CA VAL A 11 -0.23 7.86 12.27
C VAL A 11 -1.00 8.59 13.35
N GLN A 12 -1.34 9.85 13.08
CA GLN A 12 -2.13 10.69 13.97
C GLN A 12 -3.51 10.99 13.42
N ARG A 13 -4.49 11.12 14.31
CA ARG A 13 -5.81 11.70 14.03
C ARG A 13 -5.88 13.11 14.63
N TRP A 14 -6.45 14.01 13.84
CA TRP A 14 -6.69 15.41 14.19
C TRP A 14 -8.13 15.79 13.86
N PHE A 15 -8.80 16.44 14.80
CA PHE A 15 -10.08 17.12 14.62
C PHE A 15 -9.86 18.62 14.37
N LYS A 16 -10.93 19.29 13.92
CA LYS A 16 -10.88 20.73 13.70
C LYS A 16 -10.59 21.43 15.03
N ASN A 17 -9.61 22.34 15.01
CA ASN A 17 -9.12 23.11 16.16
C ASN A 17 -8.28 22.32 17.18
N ASP A 18 -7.90 21.08 16.90
CA ASP A 18 -6.94 20.36 17.74
C ASP A 18 -5.59 21.11 17.77
N THR A 19 -5.01 21.24 18.96
CA THR A 19 -3.65 21.77 19.15
C THR A 19 -2.59 20.68 19.20
N HIS A 20 -3.00 19.42 19.35
CA HIS A 20 -2.15 18.24 19.37
C HIS A 20 -2.86 17.05 18.75
N GLY A 21 -2.15 16.23 17.97
CA GLY A 21 -2.70 15.04 17.33
C GLY A 21 -2.73 13.83 18.24
N GLN A 22 -3.79 13.04 18.14
CA GLN A 22 -3.89 11.74 18.80
C GLN A 22 -3.15 10.68 17.99
N THR A 23 -2.13 10.04 18.55
CA THR A 23 -1.52 8.85 17.95
C THR A 23 -2.54 7.70 17.95
N ILE A 24 -2.85 7.18 16.77
CA ILE A 24 -3.80 6.07 16.58
C ILE A 24 -3.13 4.78 16.08
N ILE A 25 -1.95 4.92 15.46
CA ILE A 25 -1.09 3.81 15.06
C ILE A 25 0.33 4.20 15.44
N ALA A 26 1.01 3.37 16.24
CA ALA A 26 2.37 3.59 16.72
C ALA A 26 3.34 2.60 16.08
N ASN A 27 4.64 2.95 16.11
CA ASN A 27 5.74 2.12 15.59
C ASN A 27 5.59 1.72 14.11
N ILE A 28 5.05 2.62 13.29
CA ILE A 28 4.90 2.42 11.85
C ILE A 28 5.63 3.51 11.08
N SER A 29 6.61 3.14 10.25
CA SER A 29 7.28 4.10 9.34
C SER A 29 6.42 4.26 8.09
N CYS A 30 5.25 4.87 8.27
CA CYS A 30 4.24 5.02 7.24
C CYS A 30 4.80 5.78 6.02
N TRP A 31 4.49 5.35 4.81
CA TRP A 31 4.79 6.04 3.54
C TRP A 31 3.53 6.59 2.88
N GLY A 32 2.49 5.75 2.78
CA GLY A 32 1.20 6.09 2.20
C GLY A 32 0.06 5.75 3.16
N LEU A 33 -1.04 6.49 3.03
CA LEU A 33 -2.23 6.35 3.87
C LEU A 33 -3.49 6.46 3.00
N ALA A 34 -4.44 5.55 3.19
CA ALA A 34 -5.79 5.62 2.64
C ALA A 34 -6.82 5.27 3.72
N MET A 35 -8.02 5.81 3.60
CA MET A 35 -9.17 5.34 4.38
C MET A 35 -9.91 4.27 3.58
N GLY A 36 -10.38 3.24 4.27
CA GLY A 36 -11.36 2.30 3.74
C GLY A 36 -12.70 2.43 4.47
N ASP A 37 -13.52 1.39 4.35
CA ASP A 37 -14.84 1.35 4.97
C ASP A 37 -14.77 1.37 6.49
N GLU A 38 -15.86 1.84 7.12
CA GLU A 38 -16.06 1.88 8.57
C GLU A 38 -14.93 2.61 9.34
N GLY A 39 -14.20 3.51 8.67
CA GLY A 39 -13.09 4.24 9.26
C GLY A 39 -11.81 3.43 9.41
N SER A 40 -11.70 2.27 8.74
CA SER A 40 -10.45 1.53 8.65
C SER A 40 -9.37 2.35 7.92
N LEU A 41 -8.11 2.16 8.32
CA LEU A 41 -6.96 2.81 7.69
C LEU A 41 -6.07 1.78 7.04
N TYR A 42 -5.62 2.09 5.83
CA TYR A 42 -4.66 1.31 5.08
C TYR A 42 -3.36 2.11 5.05
N VAL A 43 -2.29 1.50 5.54
CA VAL A 43 -1.01 2.17 5.74
C VAL A 43 0.07 1.35 5.07
N SER A 44 0.80 1.96 4.14
CA SER A 44 2.01 1.36 3.62
C SER A 44 3.20 1.76 4.48
N ASP A 45 4.18 0.88 4.62
CA ASP A 45 5.34 1.10 5.47
C ASP A 45 6.66 0.72 4.77
N ASN A 46 7.77 0.94 5.47
CA ASN A 46 9.12 0.65 5.00
C ASN A 46 9.43 -0.87 4.93
N GLU A 47 8.49 -1.73 5.31
CA GLU A 47 8.61 -3.19 5.19
C GLU A 47 7.98 -3.70 3.87
N HIS A 48 7.76 -2.79 2.90
CA HIS A 48 7.27 -3.12 1.56
C HIS A 48 5.91 -3.83 1.57
N ARG A 49 5.00 -3.30 2.38
CA ARG A 49 3.65 -3.85 2.54
C ARG A 49 2.63 -2.77 2.78
N VAL A 50 1.36 -3.15 2.72
CA VAL A 50 0.22 -2.38 3.19
C VAL A 50 -0.46 -3.14 4.32
N THR A 51 -0.73 -2.45 5.43
CA THR A 51 -1.44 -3.00 6.59
C THR A 51 -2.79 -2.32 6.78
N LYS A 52 -3.82 -3.11 7.08
CA LYS A 52 -5.16 -2.62 7.46
C LYS A 52 -5.24 -2.48 8.97
N TRP A 53 -5.72 -1.34 9.46
CA TRP A 53 -5.90 -1.03 10.87
C TRP A 53 -7.39 -0.91 11.21
N PRO A 54 -7.81 -1.36 12.42
CA PRO A 54 -6.97 -1.60 13.60
C PRO A 54 -6.33 -2.99 13.73
N SER A 55 -6.61 -3.94 12.81
CA SER A 55 -6.12 -5.32 12.95
C SER A 55 -4.60 -5.48 12.78
N GLY A 56 -3.93 -4.53 12.11
CA GLY A 56 -2.51 -4.63 11.76
C GLY A 56 -2.23 -5.70 10.70
N GLN A 57 -3.27 -6.20 10.02
CA GLN A 57 -3.15 -7.28 9.04
C GLN A 57 -2.50 -6.76 7.75
N THR A 58 -1.47 -7.47 7.26
CA THR A 58 -0.94 -7.24 5.92
C THR A 58 -1.96 -7.64 4.86
N VAL A 59 -2.29 -6.72 3.96
CA VAL A 59 -3.30 -6.90 2.89
C VAL A 59 -2.71 -6.77 1.48
N ALA A 60 -1.48 -6.27 1.35
CA ALA A 60 -0.73 -6.24 0.10
C ALA A 60 0.79 -6.28 0.40
N GLY A 61 1.58 -6.89 -0.49
CA GLY A 61 3.03 -7.07 -0.29
C GLY A 61 3.39 -7.91 0.92
N GLY A 62 4.49 -7.56 1.61
CA GLY A 62 4.95 -8.24 2.84
C GLY A 62 5.82 -9.48 2.60
N HIS A 63 6.25 -9.70 1.36
CA HIS A 63 7.18 -10.77 0.97
C HIS A 63 8.57 -10.23 0.61
N GLY A 64 8.95 -9.11 1.23
CA GLY A 64 10.19 -8.38 0.92
C GLY A 64 10.06 -7.47 -0.29
N GLN A 65 11.12 -6.68 -0.54
CA GLN A 65 11.22 -5.81 -1.69
C GLN A 65 11.46 -6.62 -2.97
N GLY A 66 10.66 -6.41 -4.01
CA GLY A 66 10.92 -6.99 -5.32
C GLY A 66 9.77 -6.86 -6.31
N PRO A 67 9.99 -7.26 -7.58
CA PRO A 67 9.04 -7.07 -8.66
C PRO A 67 8.01 -8.21 -8.78
N ALA A 68 8.08 -9.26 -7.96
CA ALA A 68 7.07 -10.32 -8.00
C ALA A 68 5.65 -9.77 -7.70
N LEU A 69 4.62 -10.48 -8.13
CA LEU A 69 3.23 -10.05 -7.95
C LEU A 69 2.82 -9.99 -6.47
N ASN A 70 3.47 -10.73 -5.58
CA ASN A 70 3.26 -10.69 -4.14
C ASN A 70 4.24 -9.75 -3.40
N GLN A 71 5.09 -9.01 -4.12
CA GLN A 71 6.08 -8.10 -3.57
C GLN A 71 5.78 -6.64 -3.97
N LEU A 72 6.33 -5.70 -3.21
CA LEU A 72 6.23 -4.25 -3.46
C LEU A 72 7.62 -3.62 -3.27
N GLY A 73 7.81 -2.41 -3.78
CA GLY A 73 9.01 -1.61 -3.61
C GLY A 73 8.67 -0.13 -3.48
N GLN A 74 8.96 0.45 -2.32
CA GLN A 74 8.57 1.84 -2.02
C GLN A 74 7.07 2.12 -2.29
N PRO A 75 6.12 1.41 -1.63
CA PRO A 75 4.70 1.72 -1.77
C PRO A 75 4.38 3.09 -1.13
N ILE A 76 4.31 4.15 -1.94
CA ILE A 76 4.21 5.54 -1.45
C ILE A 76 2.79 6.12 -1.44
N HIS A 77 1.88 5.59 -2.26
CA HIS A 77 0.51 6.06 -2.34
C HIS A 77 -0.47 4.89 -2.44
N LEU A 78 -1.63 5.08 -1.82
CA LEU A 78 -2.67 4.08 -1.69
C LEU A 78 -4.02 4.66 -2.11
N PHE A 79 -4.84 3.81 -2.71
CA PHE A 79 -6.27 4.03 -2.89
C PHE A 79 -7.00 2.73 -2.54
N VAL A 80 -8.18 2.84 -1.94
CA VAL A 80 -9.02 1.69 -1.60
C VAL A 80 -10.38 1.91 -2.23
N ASP A 81 -10.85 0.94 -3.02
CA ASP A 81 -12.17 1.00 -3.64
C ASP A 81 -13.28 0.46 -2.74
N GLU A 82 -14.52 0.59 -3.20
CA GLU A 82 -15.73 0.11 -2.51
C GLU A 82 -15.81 -1.42 -2.33
N ASN A 83 -14.99 -2.18 -3.07
CA ASN A 83 -14.85 -3.63 -2.91
C ASN A 83 -13.68 -3.99 -1.97
N GLN A 84 -13.12 -3.00 -1.28
CA GLN A 84 -11.94 -3.11 -0.42
C GLN A 84 -10.67 -3.60 -1.15
N SER A 85 -10.61 -3.41 -2.47
CA SER A 85 -9.37 -3.62 -3.22
C SER A 85 -8.39 -2.50 -2.94
N VAL A 86 -7.12 -2.85 -2.71
CA VAL A 86 -6.05 -1.90 -2.43
C VAL A 86 -5.25 -1.67 -3.71
N PHE A 87 -5.25 -0.43 -4.19
CA PHE A 87 -4.38 0.02 -5.26
C PHE A 87 -3.14 0.67 -4.65
N VAL A 88 -1.97 0.23 -5.12
CA VAL A 88 -0.67 0.64 -4.57
C VAL A 88 0.18 1.21 -5.70
N ALA A 89 0.67 2.44 -5.52
CA ALA A 89 1.75 2.98 -6.33
C ALA A 89 3.07 2.36 -5.86
N ASP A 90 3.53 1.34 -6.58
CA ASP A 90 4.78 0.61 -6.34
C ASP A 90 5.92 1.37 -7.02
N ALA A 91 6.38 2.43 -6.35
CA ALA A 91 7.18 3.48 -6.97
C ALA A 91 8.57 3.00 -7.42
N LEU A 92 9.17 2.05 -6.70
CA LEU A 92 10.48 1.52 -7.09
C LEU A 92 10.39 0.76 -8.43
N HIS A 93 9.26 0.12 -8.69
CA HIS A 93 9.04 -0.69 -9.90
C HIS A 93 8.22 0.04 -10.97
N ASN A 94 7.95 1.34 -10.80
CA ASN A 94 7.23 2.18 -11.76
C ASN A 94 5.87 1.59 -12.21
N ARG A 95 5.14 0.96 -11.30
CA ARG A 95 3.88 0.27 -11.59
C ARG A 95 2.79 0.61 -10.58
N VAL A 96 1.55 0.36 -10.99
CA VAL A 96 0.38 0.37 -10.12
C VAL A 96 -0.15 -1.05 -10.01
N MET A 97 -0.27 -1.53 -8.78
CA MET A 97 -0.73 -2.88 -8.47
C MET A 97 -2.05 -2.82 -7.72
N GLN A 98 -2.98 -3.73 -8.03
CA GLN A 98 -4.23 -3.92 -7.29
C GLN A 98 -4.17 -5.23 -6.51
N TRP A 99 -4.50 -5.18 -5.22
CA TRP A 99 -4.82 -6.35 -4.41
C TRP A 99 -6.33 -6.38 -4.14
N PRO A 100 -7.09 -7.27 -4.80
CA PRO A 100 -8.46 -7.58 -4.38
C PRO A 100 -8.51 -8.05 -2.93
N LEU A 101 -9.65 -7.85 -2.26
CA LEU A 101 -9.82 -8.26 -0.87
C LEU A 101 -9.47 -9.75 -0.66
N GLY A 102 -8.49 -10.02 0.21
CA GLY A 102 -8.05 -11.38 0.55
C GLY A 102 -7.08 -12.02 -0.45
N ALA A 103 -6.71 -11.33 -1.53
CA ALA A 103 -5.74 -11.81 -2.50
C ALA A 103 -4.36 -12.04 -1.86
N LYS A 104 -3.63 -13.04 -2.37
CA LYS A 104 -2.24 -13.35 -1.93
C LYS A 104 -1.18 -12.65 -2.76
N GLU A 105 -1.56 -12.20 -3.95
CA GLU A 105 -0.72 -11.48 -4.90
C GLU A 105 -1.55 -10.39 -5.59
N GLY A 106 -0.85 -9.40 -6.13
CA GLY A 106 -1.44 -8.28 -6.83
C GLY A 106 -1.60 -8.54 -8.32
N ILE A 107 -2.40 -7.69 -8.94
CA ILE A 107 -2.63 -7.64 -10.38
C ILE A 107 -1.99 -6.35 -10.90
N LEU A 108 -1.22 -6.43 -11.98
CA LEU A 108 -0.69 -5.25 -12.65
C LEU A 108 -1.85 -4.48 -13.30
N VAL A 109 -2.07 -3.25 -12.86
CA VAL A 109 -3.10 -2.36 -13.42
C VAL A 109 -2.50 -1.41 -14.46
N ALA A 110 -1.29 -0.91 -14.21
CA ALA A 110 -0.58 -0.01 -15.10
C ALA A 110 0.94 -0.07 -14.88
N GLY A 111 1.70 0.27 -15.93
CA GLY A 111 3.16 0.17 -15.94
C GLY A 111 3.63 -1.16 -16.52
N ALA A 112 4.91 -1.48 -16.33
CA ALA A 112 5.50 -2.75 -16.72
C ALA A 112 5.86 -3.57 -15.49
N ASN A 113 5.68 -4.88 -15.57
CA ASN A 113 6.29 -5.78 -14.61
C ASN A 113 7.67 -6.17 -15.17
N GLU A 114 8.76 -5.84 -14.48
CA GLU A 114 10.13 -6.15 -14.97
C GLU A 114 10.34 -7.66 -15.19
N VAL A 115 9.50 -8.50 -14.57
CA VAL A 115 9.49 -9.96 -14.75
C VAL A 115 8.92 -10.39 -16.10
N GLU A 116 8.08 -9.58 -16.77
CA GLU A 116 7.48 -9.90 -18.06
C GLU A 116 8.17 -9.23 -19.26
N SER A 117 9.07 -8.27 -19.06
CA SER A 117 9.77 -7.60 -20.16
C SER A 117 10.94 -8.40 -20.77
N SER A 118 11.12 -9.68 -20.42
CA SER A 118 12.20 -10.52 -20.96
C SER A 118 11.76 -11.82 -21.64
N VAL A 119 10.45 -12.07 -21.87
CA VAL A 119 10.01 -13.29 -22.57
C VAL A 119 8.88 -13.04 -23.58
N ASP A 120 9.26 -13.08 -24.87
CA ASP A 120 8.49 -13.45 -26.06
C ASP A 120 7.07 -12.88 -26.29
N TYR A 121 7.00 -11.71 -26.94
CA TYR A 121 5.86 -11.32 -27.81
C TYR A 121 6.09 -11.66 -29.30
N LEU A 122 7.02 -12.56 -29.63
CA LEU A 122 7.26 -13.07 -31.00
C LEU A 122 6.83 -14.53 -31.18
N SER A 123 5.59 -14.85 -30.84
CA SER A 123 4.75 -15.84 -31.55
C SER A 123 3.32 -15.65 -31.03
N SER A 124 2.27 -15.41 -31.80
CA SER A 124 1.96 -15.69 -33.20
C SER A 124 0.89 -14.69 -33.66
N ARG A 125 1.01 -14.22 -34.91
CA ARG A 125 -0.13 -13.77 -35.71
C ARG A 125 -0.75 -14.97 -36.40
#